data_AF-A0A939BNG3-F1
#
_entry.id   AF-A0A939BNG3-F1
#
_cell.length_a   1.000
_cell.length_b   1.000
_cell.length_c   1.000
_cell.angle_alpha   90.00
_cell.angle_beta   90.00
_cell.angle_gamma   90.00
#
_symmetry.space_group_name_H-M   'P 1'
#
loop_
_entity.id
_entity.type
_entity.pdbx_description
1 polymer ?
#
loop_
_entity_poly.entity_id
_entity_poly.type
_entity_poly.pdbx_seq_one_letter_code
_entity_poly.pdbx_strand_id
1 'polypeptide(L)'
;MKTGTQESTSKVKLVLGLAVVLIVLLLMANWIVGNIMEKRLAENIDKSLQDEAPKLNFDYKKIAVNPMLAQVTFKDGTVKYNDGEVLSNFKWDKSVYKGSYADLFNLVNNQPDTINKLHTLKTDFNNLKISGQIKGSNPFDFVFLFSQVGLNFNGTLLQEELENNPEKILNHNQKLKLSISDFEMDFPKFFEEILINSNLQEKLLNLNKLDLALDYNATNKVIEIKETVDSSHSSGELVGDVKLLGTDVSDIKGMQLDLESQGQFKVENLKWGQADKTGQYTINKIAGNSEFEIDRQLNFTDYVKNQNMILGESNYEVNLEGLKIQIAGSLKNKLTINPLVMMSGINISEIIVNNLNLAYQTNNRQIRIQKAKLNSSIVDADMKADLQFNNQYPELSKINDFKVKLSDFKGNLRRIFESIENRMGASLPREGDAIVLEMKGTFDQPQIKGVHY
;
A
#
# COMPACT_ATOMS: atom_id res chain seq x y z
N MET A 1 8.59 -16.43 -73.21
CA MET A 1 8.41 -15.97 -71.81
C MET A 1 8.07 -17.17 -70.93
N LYS A 2 8.66 -17.26 -69.73
CA LYS A 2 8.58 -18.33 -68.70
C LYS A 2 9.66 -19.43 -68.75
N THR A 3 10.90 -19.02 -68.53
CA THR A 3 11.96 -19.86 -67.95
C THR A 3 12.72 -18.96 -66.98
N GLY A 4 12.37 -18.98 -65.69
CA GLY A 4 12.99 -18.11 -64.68
C GLY A 4 12.56 -18.35 -63.23
N THR A 5 11.53 -19.15 -62.97
CA THR A 5 10.99 -19.33 -61.61
C THR A 5 11.43 -20.60 -60.89
N GLN A 6 12.10 -21.55 -61.54
CA GLN A 6 12.42 -22.85 -60.93
C GLN A 6 13.74 -22.86 -60.13
N GLU A 7 14.74 -22.08 -60.53
CA GLU A 7 16.03 -21.97 -59.82
C GLU A 7 15.93 -21.20 -58.49
N SER A 8 15.03 -20.21 -58.41
CA SER A 8 14.78 -19.39 -57.22
C SER A 8 14.23 -20.25 -56.06
N THR A 9 13.27 -21.14 -56.34
CA THR A 9 12.66 -22.02 -55.33
C THR A 9 13.63 -23.06 -54.75
N SER A 10 14.64 -23.51 -55.50
CA SER A 10 15.65 -24.46 -55.02
C SER A 10 16.62 -23.79 -54.05
N LYS A 11 17.10 -22.59 -54.38
CA LYS A 11 18.01 -21.80 -53.51
C LYS A 11 17.31 -21.37 -52.22
N VAL A 12 16.04 -20.98 -52.27
CA VAL A 12 15.25 -20.61 -51.08
C VAL A 12 15.04 -21.82 -50.16
N LYS A 13 14.74 -23.01 -50.71
CA LYS A 13 14.62 -24.25 -49.91
C LYS A 13 15.95 -24.68 -49.29
N LEU A 14 17.06 -24.49 -50.00
CA LEU A 14 18.39 -24.82 -49.50
C LEU A 14 18.82 -23.86 -48.38
N VAL A 15 18.57 -22.55 -48.53
CA VAL A 15 18.80 -21.55 -47.48
C VAL A 15 17.91 -21.80 -46.25
N LEU A 16 16.63 -22.13 -46.44
CA LEU A 16 15.72 -22.51 -45.35
C LEU A 16 16.18 -23.80 -44.66
N GLY A 17 16.58 -24.82 -45.41
CA GLY A 17 17.11 -26.06 -44.84
C GLY A 17 18.39 -25.82 -44.03
N LEU A 18 19.29 -24.98 -44.53
CA LEU A 18 20.52 -24.63 -43.84
C LEU A 18 20.25 -23.79 -42.58
N ALA A 19 19.28 -22.87 -42.63
CA ALA A 19 18.83 -22.11 -41.47
C ALA A 19 18.20 -23.00 -40.39
N VAL A 20 17.38 -23.98 -40.78
CA VAL A 20 16.80 -24.96 -39.83
C VAL A 20 17.90 -25.81 -39.18
N VAL A 21 18.88 -26.30 -39.95
CA VAL A 21 20.02 -27.04 -39.40
C VAL A 21 20.82 -26.17 -38.42
N LEU A 22 21.02 -24.89 -38.73
CA LEU A 22 21.74 -23.95 -37.86
C LEU A 22 20.97 -23.68 -36.57
N ILE A 23 19.65 -23.51 -36.63
CA ILE A 23 18.78 -23.39 -35.45
C ILE A 23 18.86 -24.67 -34.60
N VAL A 24 18.80 -25.85 -35.21
CA VAL A 24 18.88 -27.13 -34.49
C VAL A 24 20.25 -27.30 -33.83
N LEU A 25 21.34 -26.96 -34.52
CA LEU A 25 22.70 -26.96 -33.95
C LEU A 25 22.83 -25.98 -32.79
N LEU A 26 22.27 -24.77 -32.91
CA LEU A 26 22.24 -23.79 -31.83
C LEU A 26 21.45 -24.29 -30.62
N LEU A 27 20.28 -24.90 -30.82
CA LEU A 27 19.47 -25.49 -29.75
C LEU A 27 20.20 -26.66 -29.07
N MET A 28 20.88 -27.52 -29.85
CA MET A 28 21.68 -28.63 -29.30
C MET A 28 22.89 -28.12 -28.52
N ALA A 29 23.62 -27.12 -29.04
CA ALA A 29 24.74 -26.50 -28.33
C ALA A 29 24.28 -25.84 -27.04
N ASN A 30 23.16 -25.11 -27.07
CA ASN A 30 22.54 -24.52 -25.89
C ASN A 30 22.17 -25.58 -24.84
N TRP A 31 21.60 -26.70 -25.27
CA TRP A 31 21.25 -27.82 -24.40
C TRP A 31 22.47 -28.48 -23.75
N ILE A 32 23.53 -28.75 -24.53
CA ILE A 32 24.78 -29.34 -24.01
C ILE A 32 25.44 -28.41 -23.00
N VAL A 33 25.62 -27.13 -23.35
CA VAL A 33 26.25 -26.14 -22.47
C VAL A 33 25.39 -25.91 -21.23
N GLY A 34 24.07 -25.84 -21.37
CA GLY A 34 23.12 -25.74 -20.26
C GLY A 34 23.29 -26.86 -19.25
N ASN A 35 23.32 -28.12 -19.69
CA ASN A 35 23.52 -29.28 -18.80
C ASN A 35 24.86 -29.25 -18.05
N ILE A 36 25.93 -28.73 -18.67
CA ILE A 36 27.25 -28.60 -18.01
C ILE A 36 27.18 -27.50 -16.93
N MET A 37 26.59 -26.36 -17.26
CA MET A 37 26.42 -25.25 -16.32
C MET A 37 25.49 -25.61 -15.15
N GLU A 38 24.42 -26.37 -15.42
CA GLU A 38 23.51 -26.91 -14.39
C GLU A 38 24.27 -27.70 -13.32
N LYS A 39 25.09 -28.67 -13.74
CA LYS A 39 25.86 -29.52 -12.80
C LYS A 39 26.84 -28.70 -11.96
N ARG A 40 27.60 -27.80 -12.61
CA ARG A 40 28.58 -26.96 -11.91
C ARG A 40 27.90 -26.01 -10.92
N LEU A 41 26.79 -25.40 -11.32
CA LEU A 41 26.05 -24.49 -10.45
C LEU A 41 25.47 -25.22 -9.24
N ALA A 42 24.93 -26.43 -9.42
CA ALA A 42 24.46 -27.26 -8.32
C ALA A 42 25.60 -27.61 -7.35
N GLU A 43 26.75 -28.08 -7.87
CA GLU A 43 27.93 -28.40 -7.05
C GLU A 43 28.45 -27.18 -6.25
N ASN A 44 28.41 -25.98 -6.84
CA ASN A 44 28.85 -24.77 -6.16
C ASN A 44 27.88 -24.35 -5.05
N ILE A 45 26.56 -24.37 -5.31
CA ILE A 45 25.54 -24.06 -4.31
C ILE A 45 25.67 -25.01 -3.12
N ASP A 46 25.80 -26.31 -3.38
CA ASP A 46 25.91 -27.33 -2.33
C ASP A 46 27.17 -27.14 -1.47
N LYS A 47 28.29 -26.68 -2.07
CA LYS A 47 29.51 -26.34 -1.33
C LYS A 47 29.34 -25.08 -0.48
N SER A 48 28.83 -23.99 -1.06
CA SER A 48 28.64 -22.72 -0.34
C SER A 48 27.70 -22.88 0.85
N LEU A 49 26.67 -23.72 0.75
CA LEU A 49 25.74 -24.01 1.85
C LEU A 49 26.35 -24.85 2.98
N GLN A 50 27.45 -25.58 2.73
CA GLN A 50 28.17 -26.31 3.79
C GLN A 50 29.06 -25.39 4.63
N ASP A 51 29.51 -24.27 4.03
CA ASP A 51 30.43 -23.31 4.67
C ASP A 51 29.70 -22.20 5.46
N GLU A 52 28.41 -21.94 5.19
CA GLU A 52 27.59 -20.96 5.92
C GLU A 52 26.98 -21.52 7.22
N ALA A 53 26.89 -20.66 8.25
CA ALA A 53 26.34 -20.98 9.57
C ALA A 53 24.92 -21.58 9.51
N PRO A 54 24.49 -22.42 10.49
CA PRO A 54 23.26 -23.24 10.44
C PRO A 54 21.93 -22.46 10.44
N LYS A 55 21.96 -21.12 10.33
CA LYS A 55 20.79 -20.26 10.38
C LYS A 55 19.99 -20.25 9.09
N LEU A 56 20.60 -20.59 7.95
CA LEU A 56 19.95 -20.59 6.64
C LEU A 56 20.12 -21.95 5.97
N ASN A 57 19.03 -22.54 5.49
CA ASN A 57 19.03 -23.81 4.77
C ASN A 57 18.25 -23.63 3.47
N PHE A 58 18.96 -23.74 2.34
CA PHE A 58 18.42 -23.64 0.98
C PHE A 58 18.36 -25.04 0.35
N ASP A 59 17.22 -25.38 -0.21
CA ASP A 59 16.96 -26.67 -0.88
C ASP A 59 16.18 -26.45 -2.18
N TYR A 60 16.37 -27.32 -3.17
CA TYR A 60 15.71 -27.26 -4.47
C TYR A 60 15.68 -28.63 -5.13
N LYS A 61 14.62 -28.92 -5.89
CA LYS A 61 14.49 -30.23 -6.56
C LYS A 61 15.23 -30.30 -7.89
N LYS A 62 15.20 -29.21 -8.66
CA LYS A 62 15.82 -29.15 -9.99
C LYS A 62 16.29 -27.75 -10.32
N ILE A 63 17.49 -27.67 -10.86
CA ILE A 63 18.04 -26.49 -11.53
C ILE A 63 18.01 -26.71 -13.05
N ALA A 64 17.74 -25.65 -13.80
CA ALA A 64 17.85 -25.63 -15.24
C ALA A 64 18.58 -24.36 -15.69
N VAL A 65 19.53 -24.46 -16.60
CA VAL A 65 20.30 -23.32 -17.12
C VAL A 65 20.06 -23.22 -18.62
N ASN A 66 19.65 -22.04 -19.08
CA ASN A 66 19.55 -21.70 -20.50
C ASN A 66 20.61 -20.64 -20.83
N PRO A 67 21.78 -21.06 -21.32
CA PRO A 67 22.88 -20.16 -21.66
C PRO A 67 22.44 -19.08 -22.65
N MET A 68 21.75 -19.44 -23.75
CA MET A 68 21.31 -18.49 -24.78
C MET A 68 20.40 -17.37 -24.28
N LEU A 69 19.72 -17.58 -23.16
CA LEU A 69 18.83 -16.59 -22.55
C LEU A 69 19.44 -15.96 -21.29
N ALA A 70 20.68 -16.30 -20.95
CA ALA A 70 21.32 -15.89 -19.70
C ALA A 70 20.36 -16.10 -18.53
N GLN A 71 19.83 -17.33 -18.40
CA GLN A 71 18.74 -17.65 -17.50
C GLN A 71 19.04 -18.90 -16.66
N VAL A 72 18.79 -18.81 -15.36
CA VAL A 72 18.75 -19.94 -14.42
C VAL A 72 17.32 -20.10 -13.94
N THR A 73 16.87 -21.34 -13.78
CA THR A 73 15.53 -21.65 -13.29
C THR A 73 15.62 -22.71 -12.21
N PHE A 74 15.13 -22.39 -11.02
CA PHE A 74 14.97 -23.35 -9.93
C PHE A 74 13.52 -23.82 -9.90
N LYS A 75 13.31 -25.10 -9.59
CA LYS A 75 11.99 -25.70 -9.38
C LYS A 75 11.89 -26.28 -7.98
N ASP A 76 10.71 -26.11 -7.39
CA ASP A 76 10.38 -26.58 -6.03
C ASP A 76 11.45 -26.16 -5.02
N GLY A 77 11.73 -24.85 -4.95
CA GLY A 77 12.76 -24.29 -4.07
C GLY A 77 12.22 -23.98 -2.68
N THR A 78 13.08 -24.11 -1.67
CA THR A 78 12.77 -23.83 -0.27
C THR A 78 13.94 -23.15 0.42
N VAL A 79 13.69 -22.08 1.17
CA VAL A 79 14.64 -21.47 2.12
C VAL A 79 14.04 -21.53 3.50
N LYS A 80 14.77 -22.08 4.46
CA LYS A 80 14.44 -22.01 5.89
C LYS A 80 15.44 -21.11 6.57
N TYR A 81 14.94 -20.17 7.36
CA TYR A 81 15.73 -19.28 8.19
C TYR A 81 15.34 -19.43 9.66
N ASN A 82 16.35 -19.47 10.53
CA ASN A 82 16.19 -19.56 11.97
C ASN A 82 17.33 -18.83 12.68
N ASP A 83 17.03 -17.70 13.32
CA ASP A 83 17.97 -16.96 14.16
C ASP A 83 17.74 -17.16 15.66
N GLY A 84 16.75 -17.98 16.04
CA GLY A 84 16.33 -18.22 17.41
C GLY A 84 15.05 -17.47 17.80
N GLU A 85 14.81 -16.30 17.22
CA GLU A 85 13.63 -15.45 17.47
C GLU A 85 12.59 -15.58 16.35
N VAL A 86 13.04 -15.66 15.10
CA VAL A 86 12.19 -15.80 13.93
C VAL A 86 12.48 -17.13 13.25
N LEU A 87 11.43 -17.93 13.08
CA LEU A 87 11.42 -19.07 12.18
C LEU A 87 10.70 -18.65 10.91
N SER A 88 11.35 -18.69 9.76
CA SER A 88 10.69 -18.45 8.47
C SER A 88 11.05 -19.52 7.44
N ASN A 89 10.10 -19.78 6.56
CA ASN A 89 10.16 -20.79 5.53
C ASN A 89 9.53 -20.22 4.26
N PHE A 90 10.39 -19.98 3.27
CA PHE A 90 10.06 -19.49 1.94
C PHE A 90 10.01 -20.70 1.01
N LYS A 91 8.92 -20.89 0.29
CA LYS A 91 8.73 -21.98 -0.66
C LYS A 91 8.20 -21.43 -1.97
N TRP A 92 8.68 -21.95 -3.10
CA TRP A 92 8.20 -21.53 -4.40
C TRP A 92 8.25 -22.69 -5.40
N ASP A 93 7.31 -22.72 -6.33
CA ASP A 93 7.24 -23.79 -7.35
C ASP A 93 8.29 -23.58 -8.44
N LYS A 94 8.51 -22.31 -8.80
CA LYS A 94 9.46 -21.93 -9.85
C LYS A 94 10.02 -20.55 -9.58
N SER A 95 11.34 -20.42 -9.65
CA SER A 95 11.99 -19.12 -9.73
C SER A 95 12.84 -19.04 -10.99
N VAL A 96 12.81 -17.90 -11.66
CA VAL A 96 13.57 -17.63 -12.88
C VAL A 96 14.45 -16.43 -12.63
N TYR A 97 15.76 -16.61 -12.74
CA TYR A 97 16.75 -15.55 -12.64
C TYR A 97 17.34 -15.31 -14.02
N LYS A 98 17.33 -14.06 -14.48
CA LYS A 98 18.04 -13.61 -15.68
C LYS A 98 19.02 -12.53 -15.29
N GLY A 99 20.26 -12.68 -15.73
CA GLY A 99 21.34 -11.75 -15.46
C GLY A 99 22.14 -11.43 -16.71
N SER A 100 23.24 -10.68 -16.56
CA SER A 100 24.20 -10.59 -17.65
C SER A 100 24.94 -11.92 -17.83
N TYR A 101 25.43 -12.20 -19.04
CA TYR A 101 26.22 -13.41 -19.29
C TYR A 101 27.47 -13.47 -18.39
N ALA A 102 28.12 -12.33 -18.15
CA ALA A 102 29.30 -12.26 -17.29
C ALA A 102 28.97 -12.69 -15.86
N ASP A 103 27.86 -12.18 -15.29
CA ASP A 103 27.44 -12.50 -13.93
C ASP A 103 27.12 -14.00 -13.80
N LEU A 104 26.45 -14.58 -14.80
CA LEU A 104 26.14 -16.00 -14.83
C LEU A 104 27.37 -16.89 -14.97
N PHE A 105 28.33 -16.51 -15.81
CA PHE A 105 29.58 -17.27 -15.93
C PHE A 105 30.41 -17.17 -14.64
N ASN A 106 30.45 -16.01 -13.99
CA ASN A 106 31.17 -15.82 -12.73
C ASN A 106 30.53 -16.63 -11.58
N LEU A 107 29.19 -16.65 -11.50
CA LEU A 107 28.43 -17.52 -10.58
C LEU A 107 28.75 -19.02 -10.80
N VAL A 108 28.79 -19.47 -12.05
CA VAL A 108 29.04 -20.87 -12.40
C VAL A 108 30.51 -21.29 -12.18
N ASN A 109 31.46 -20.35 -12.29
CA ASN A 109 32.89 -20.63 -12.16
C ASN A 109 33.44 -20.42 -10.75
N ASN A 110 32.57 -20.24 -9.74
CA ASN A 110 32.97 -20.12 -8.34
C ASN A 110 33.92 -18.92 -8.09
N GLN A 111 33.68 -17.82 -8.80
CA GLN A 111 34.36 -16.53 -8.60
C GLN A 111 33.35 -15.44 -8.19
N PRO A 112 32.56 -15.63 -7.12
CA PRO A 112 31.56 -14.64 -6.69
C PRO A 112 32.21 -13.28 -6.36
N ASP A 113 33.44 -13.29 -5.83
CA ASP A 113 34.26 -12.09 -5.54
C ASP A 113 34.60 -11.24 -6.77
N THR A 114 34.21 -11.65 -7.98
CA THR A 114 34.41 -10.90 -9.22
C THR A 114 33.14 -10.20 -9.70
N ILE A 115 31.99 -10.39 -9.04
CA ILE A 115 30.75 -9.68 -9.35
C ILE A 115 30.80 -8.27 -8.74
N ASN A 116 31.68 -7.45 -9.28
CA ASN A 116 31.90 -6.09 -8.80
C ASN A 116 30.87 -5.09 -9.38
N LYS A 117 29.96 -5.58 -10.24
CA LYS A 117 29.00 -4.78 -11.00
C LYS A 117 27.74 -5.57 -11.32
N LEU A 118 26.58 -5.06 -10.90
CA LEU A 118 25.27 -5.58 -11.29
C LEU A 118 24.69 -4.74 -12.42
N HIS A 119 24.45 -5.35 -13.57
CA HIS A 119 23.87 -4.68 -14.74
C HIS A 119 22.35 -4.88 -14.84
N THR A 120 21.92 -6.12 -14.96
CA THR A 120 20.52 -6.47 -15.11
C THR A 120 20.22 -7.63 -14.19
N LEU A 121 19.11 -7.55 -13.46
CA LEU A 121 18.61 -8.65 -12.65
C LEU A 121 17.11 -8.73 -12.87
N LYS A 122 16.66 -9.81 -13.50
CA LYS A 122 15.24 -10.16 -13.53
C LYS A 122 15.02 -11.43 -12.74
N THR A 123 14.19 -11.35 -11.72
CA THR A 123 13.79 -12.49 -10.90
C THR A 123 12.28 -12.61 -10.89
N ASP A 124 11.76 -13.74 -11.34
CA ASP A 124 10.33 -14.05 -11.30
C ASP A 124 10.10 -15.29 -10.42
N PHE A 125 9.29 -15.17 -9.37
CA PHE A 125 8.84 -16.28 -8.52
C PHE A 125 7.37 -16.61 -8.81
N ASN A 126 7.06 -17.90 -8.92
CA ASN A 126 5.70 -18.40 -9.02
C ASN A 126 5.31 -19.14 -7.73
N ASN A 127 4.10 -18.89 -7.26
CA ASN A 127 3.50 -19.51 -6.08
C ASN A 127 4.43 -19.43 -4.85
N LEU A 128 4.93 -18.22 -4.58
CA LEU A 128 5.78 -17.97 -3.42
C LEU A 128 4.91 -18.03 -2.17
N LYS A 129 5.29 -18.90 -1.23
CA LYS A 129 4.71 -19.01 0.10
C LYS A 129 5.78 -18.67 1.12
N ILE A 130 5.57 -17.61 1.88
CA ILE A 130 6.38 -17.27 3.05
C ILE A 130 5.56 -17.65 4.27
N SER A 131 6.14 -18.44 5.17
CA SER A 131 5.45 -18.89 6.38
C SER A 131 6.42 -18.81 7.53
N GLY A 132 5.94 -18.44 8.71
CA GLY A 132 6.84 -18.31 9.85
C GLY A 132 6.14 -18.15 11.17
N GLN A 133 6.98 -18.09 12.19
CA GLN A 133 6.61 -17.86 13.58
C GLN A 133 7.60 -16.89 14.18
N ILE A 134 7.09 -15.82 14.78
CA ILE A 134 7.87 -14.94 15.64
C ILE A 134 7.74 -15.47 17.06
N LYS A 135 8.86 -15.80 17.68
CA LYS A 135 8.97 -16.24 19.07
C LYS A 135 9.16 -15.01 19.96
N GLY A 136 8.50 -14.98 21.10
CA GLY A 136 8.55 -13.85 22.03
C GLY A 136 7.50 -13.98 23.13
N SER A 137 7.23 -12.89 23.83
CA SER A 137 6.16 -12.84 24.85
C SER A 137 4.77 -13.09 24.27
N ASN A 138 4.54 -12.66 23.02
CA ASN A 138 3.32 -12.91 22.26
C ASN A 138 3.68 -13.58 20.93
N PRO A 139 3.84 -14.91 20.90
CA PRO A 139 4.18 -15.61 19.68
C PRO A 139 3.01 -15.55 18.70
N PHE A 140 3.29 -15.25 17.43
CA PHE A 140 2.30 -15.32 16.37
C PHE A 140 2.86 -16.00 15.13
N ASP A 141 1.96 -16.73 14.47
CA ASP A 141 2.23 -17.44 13.23
C ASP A 141 1.69 -16.59 12.07
N PHE A 142 2.41 -16.58 10.95
CA PHE A 142 2.02 -15.85 9.75
C PHE A 142 2.23 -16.69 8.50
N VAL A 143 1.37 -16.48 7.51
CA VAL A 143 1.49 -17.02 6.16
C VAL A 143 1.21 -15.92 5.15
N PHE A 144 2.12 -15.75 4.22
CA PHE A 144 1.99 -14.87 3.06
C PHE A 144 2.05 -15.72 1.80
N LEU A 145 1.07 -15.57 0.94
CA LEU A 145 0.96 -16.27 -0.33
C LEU A 145 1.02 -15.25 -1.46
N PHE A 146 1.77 -15.57 -2.50
CA PHE A 146 1.90 -14.76 -3.71
C PHE A 146 1.78 -15.68 -4.92
N SER A 147 0.82 -15.44 -5.81
CA SER A 147 0.76 -16.15 -7.10
C SER A 147 2.01 -15.87 -7.93
N GLN A 148 2.40 -14.60 -8.04
CA GLN A 148 3.59 -14.18 -8.79
C GLN A 148 4.27 -12.99 -8.10
N VAL A 149 5.60 -13.04 -8.05
CA VAL A 149 6.44 -11.91 -7.66
C VAL A 149 7.53 -11.72 -8.71
N GLY A 150 7.53 -10.58 -9.38
CA GLY A 150 8.52 -10.19 -10.38
C GLY A 150 9.33 -9.00 -9.88
N LEU A 151 10.65 -9.12 -9.92
CA LEU A 151 11.60 -8.04 -9.71
C LEU A 151 12.42 -7.88 -10.99
N ASN A 152 12.46 -6.68 -11.55
CA ASN A 152 13.24 -6.39 -12.75
C ASN A 152 14.04 -5.11 -12.53
N PHE A 153 15.33 -5.29 -12.32
CA PHE A 153 16.32 -4.23 -12.28
C PHE A 153 17.07 -4.17 -13.61
N ASN A 154 17.17 -2.98 -14.16
CA ASN A 154 18.01 -2.67 -15.32
C ASN A 154 18.76 -1.37 -15.07
N GLY A 155 20.09 -1.44 -15.00
CA GLY A 155 20.90 -0.28 -14.72
C GLY A 155 22.37 -0.64 -14.55
N THR A 156 23.04 0.06 -13.65
CA THR A 156 24.40 -0.26 -13.25
C THR A 156 24.57 0.08 -11.79
N LEU A 157 24.88 -0.93 -10.99
CA LEU A 157 25.28 -0.79 -9.59
C LEU A 157 26.70 -1.35 -9.46
N LEU A 158 27.65 -0.50 -9.08
CA LEU A 158 29.01 -0.91 -8.81
C LEU A 158 29.13 -1.23 -7.32
N GLN A 159 29.79 -2.34 -6.98
CA GLN A 159 30.04 -2.72 -5.59
C GLN A 159 30.83 -1.63 -4.86
N GLU A 160 31.82 -1.03 -5.53
CA GLU A 160 32.62 0.08 -5.00
C GLU A 160 31.76 1.31 -4.66
N GLU A 161 30.71 1.61 -5.46
CA GLU A 161 29.78 2.71 -5.17
C GLU A 161 28.95 2.42 -3.91
N LEU A 162 28.57 1.15 -3.67
CA LEU A 162 27.80 0.73 -2.50
C LEU A 162 28.63 0.67 -1.21
N GLU A 163 29.87 0.17 -1.29
CA GLU A 163 30.73 -0.06 -0.13
C GLU A 163 31.48 1.19 0.32
N ASN A 164 31.97 2.01 -0.63
CA ASN A 164 32.86 3.12 -0.30
C ASN A 164 32.15 4.47 -0.22
N ASN A 165 31.01 4.66 -0.89
CA ASN A 165 30.28 5.92 -0.90
C ASN A 165 28.75 5.73 -1.05
N PRO A 166 28.06 5.07 -0.09
CA PRO A 166 26.61 4.87 -0.16
C PRO A 166 25.81 6.19 -0.20
N GLU A 167 26.44 7.30 0.17
CA GLU A 167 25.88 8.66 0.14
C GLU A 167 26.08 9.39 -1.21
N LYS A 168 26.64 8.75 -2.24
CA LYS A 168 26.75 9.38 -3.55
C LYS A 168 25.47 9.18 -4.35
N ILE A 169 24.97 10.26 -4.95
CA ILE A 169 23.89 10.15 -5.93
C ILE A 169 24.41 9.28 -7.09
N LEU A 170 23.62 8.29 -7.48
CA LEU A 170 23.99 7.33 -8.49
C LEU A 170 24.29 8.03 -9.83
N ASN A 171 25.38 7.62 -10.47
CA ASN A 171 25.89 8.25 -11.70
C ASN A 171 25.29 7.67 -12.98
N HIS A 172 24.49 6.61 -12.85
CA HIS A 172 23.94 5.85 -13.97
C HIS A 172 22.43 5.80 -13.88
N ASN A 173 21.78 5.76 -15.05
CA ASN A 173 20.33 5.55 -15.10
C ASN A 173 19.99 4.15 -14.55
N GLN A 174 18.89 4.06 -13.81
CA GLN A 174 18.44 2.82 -13.20
C GLN A 174 16.94 2.69 -13.32
N LYS A 175 16.48 1.47 -13.64
CA LYS A 175 15.07 1.13 -13.68
C LYS A 175 14.84 -0.04 -12.76
N LEU A 176 13.93 0.12 -11.81
CA LEU A 176 13.47 -0.94 -10.94
C LEU A 176 11.98 -1.13 -11.15
N LYS A 177 11.55 -2.36 -11.44
CA LYS A 177 10.14 -2.73 -11.47
C LYS A 177 9.89 -3.88 -10.51
N LEU A 178 8.93 -3.70 -9.61
CA LEU A 178 8.36 -4.73 -8.75
C LEU A 178 6.92 -4.98 -9.22
N SER A 179 6.56 -6.25 -9.38
CA SER A 179 5.22 -6.69 -9.72
C SER A 179 4.83 -7.81 -8.78
N ILE A 180 3.69 -7.67 -8.11
CA ILE A 180 3.10 -8.68 -7.25
C ILE A 180 1.69 -8.97 -7.78
N SER A 181 1.32 -10.25 -7.82
CA SER A 181 -0.02 -10.69 -8.21
C SER A 181 -0.57 -11.70 -7.20
N ASP A 182 -1.85 -11.53 -6.87
CA ASP A 182 -2.61 -12.29 -5.88
C ASP A 182 -1.83 -12.53 -4.59
N PHE A 183 -1.66 -11.47 -3.82
CA PHE A 183 -1.10 -11.50 -2.48
C PHE A 183 -2.22 -11.76 -1.47
N GLU A 184 -2.00 -12.74 -0.60
CA GLU A 184 -2.89 -13.09 0.50
C GLU A 184 -2.09 -13.19 1.79
N MET A 185 -2.62 -12.61 2.87
CA MET A 185 -2.08 -12.76 4.22
C MET A 185 -3.03 -13.55 5.10
N ASP A 186 -2.48 -14.51 5.82
CA ASP A 186 -3.18 -15.28 6.82
C ASP A 186 -2.44 -15.20 8.17
N PHE A 187 -3.19 -14.82 9.21
CA PHE A 187 -2.73 -14.75 10.59
C PHE A 187 -3.68 -15.58 11.47
N PRO A 188 -3.50 -16.92 11.52
CA PRO A 188 -4.50 -17.83 12.02
C PRO A 188 -5.00 -17.54 13.45
N LYS A 189 -4.14 -17.03 14.34
CA LYS A 189 -4.49 -16.76 15.75
C LYS A 189 -4.89 -15.32 16.04
N PHE A 190 -4.33 -14.36 15.30
CA PHE A 190 -4.50 -12.93 15.59
C PHE A 190 -5.97 -12.50 15.41
N PHE A 191 -6.63 -12.95 14.33
CA PHE A 191 -8.02 -12.56 14.05
C PHE A 191 -9.05 -13.19 14.98
N GLU A 192 -8.75 -14.39 15.50
CA GLU A 192 -9.59 -15.03 16.52
C GLU A 192 -9.66 -14.17 17.79
N GLU A 193 -8.54 -13.55 18.18
CA GLU A 193 -8.45 -12.71 19.39
C GLU A 193 -9.20 -11.37 19.25
N ILE A 194 -9.15 -10.75 18.07
CA ILE A 194 -9.81 -9.46 17.81
C ILE A 194 -11.25 -9.58 17.30
N LEU A 195 -11.83 -10.78 17.31
CA LEU A 195 -13.23 -11.06 16.95
C LEU A 195 -13.62 -10.57 15.54
N ILE A 196 -12.66 -10.60 14.62
CA ILE A 196 -12.88 -10.33 13.20
C ILE A 196 -13.30 -11.65 12.55
N ASN A 197 -14.35 -11.64 11.73
CA ASN A 197 -14.76 -12.85 11.01
C ASN A 197 -13.90 -13.06 9.75
N SER A 198 -13.88 -14.30 9.25
CA SER A 198 -13.09 -14.70 8.08
C SER A 198 -13.42 -13.90 6.81
N ASN A 199 -14.68 -13.48 6.63
CA ASN A 199 -15.07 -12.64 5.49
C ASN A 199 -14.37 -11.27 5.56
N LEU A 200 -14.36 -10.62 6.71
CA LEU A 200 -13.66 -9.35 6.90
C LEU A 200 -12.15 -9.49 6.75
N GLN A 201 -11.58 -10.61 7.20
CA GLN A 201 -10.17 -10.93 6.99
C GLN A 201 -9.83 -10.99 5.50
N GLU A 202 -10.59 -11.78 4.72
CA GLU A 202 -10.39 -11.92 3.27
C GLU A 202 -10.47 -10.57 2.55
N LYS A 203 -11.39 -9.69 2.96
CA LYS A 203 -11.55 -8.35 2.37
C LYS A 203 -10.42 -7.37 2.69
N LEU A 204 -9.69 -7.56 3.78
CA LEU A 204 -8.67 -6.60 4.24
C LEU A 204 -7.24 -7.02 3.91
N LEU A 205 -7.00 -8.31 3.69
CA LEU A 205 -5.66 -8.87 3.62
C LEU A 205 -5.25 -9.35 2.24
N ASN A 206 -6.14 -9.19 1.26
CA ASN A 206 -5.92 -9.65 -0.09
C ASN A 206 -5.64 -8.46 -1.02
N LEU A 207 -4.67 -8.63 -1.88
CA LEU A 207 -4.27 -7.67 -2.90
C LEU A 207 -4.15 -8.42 -4.22
N ASN A 208 -4.91 -8.00 -5.22
CA ASN A 208 -4.91 -8.65 -6.53
C ASN A 208 -3.62 -8.32 -7.28
N LYS A 209 -3.17 -7.06 -7.17
CA LYS A 209 -2.03 -6.58 -7.93
C LYS A 209 -1.33 -5.42 -7.23
N LEU A 210 -0.01 -5.43 -7.26
CA LEU A 210 0.82 -4.27 -6.96
C LEU A 210 1.91 -4.18 -8.02
N ASP A 211 1.95 -3.07 -8.75
CA ASP A 211 3.03 -2.75 -9.66
C ASP A 211 3.70 -1.48 -9.15
N LEU A 212 5.01 -1.52 -8.93
CA LEU A 212 5.85 -0.36 -8.64
C LEU A 212 6.94 -0.28 -9.69
N ALA A 213 7.11 0.88 -10.31
CA ALA A 213 8.19 1.19 -11.22
C ALA A 213 8.88 2.47 -10.77
N LEU A 214 10.20 2.41 -10.66
CA LEU A 214 11.08 3.54 -10.37
C LEU A 214 12.06 3.68 -11.53
N ASP A 215 12.08 4.85 -12.19
CA ASP A 215 13.01 5.17 -13.27
C ASP A 215 13.86 6.37 -12.87
N TYR A 216 15.11 6.10 -12.52
CA TYR A 216 16.07 7.13 -12.15
C TYR A 216 16.89 7.57 -13.38
N ASN A 217 16.82 8.87 -13.68
CA ASN A 217 17.62 9.54 -14.69
C ASN A 217 18.78 10.30 -14.03
N ALA A 218 20.01 9.82 -14.22
CA ALA A 218 21.21 10.39 -13.61
C ALA A 218 21.58 11.77 -14.18
N THR A 219 21.24 12.07 -15.43
CA THR A 219 21.53 13.38 -16.06
C THR A 219 20.72 14.49 -15.41
N ASN A 220 19.44 14.24 -15.19
CA ASN A 220 18.51 15.23 -14.65
C ASN A 220 18.29 15.09 -13.13
N LYS A 221 18.79 14.00 -12.55
CA LYS A 221 18.60 13.61 -11.14
C LYS A 221 17.13 13.51 -10.75
N VAL A 222 16.34 12.92 -11.64
CA VAL A 222 14.89 12.73 -11.48
C VAL A 222 14.62 11.26 -11.27
N ILE A 223 13.76 10.94 -10.31
CA ILE A 223 13.17 9.62 -10.11
C ILE A 223 11.71 9.72 -10.54
N GLU A 224 11.37 9.08 -11.65
CA GLU A 224 9.97 8.88 -12.04
C GLU A 224 9.43 7.69 -11.24
N ILE A 225 8.27 7.87 -10.62
CA ILE A 225 7.59 6.88 -9.79
C ILE A 225 6.26 6.57 -10.46
N LYS A 226 5.99 5.27 -10.64
CA LYS A 226 4.67 4.78 -11.02
C LYS A 226 4.30 3.60 -10.14
N GLU A 227 3.25 3.77 -9.34
CA GLU A 227 2.68 2.73 -8.51
C GLU A 227 1.23 2.50 -8.90
N THR A 228 0.82 1.24 -8.94
CA THR A 228 -0.58 0.84 -9.09
C THR A 228 -0.85 -0.27 -8.11
N VAL A 229 -1.85 -0.08 -7.27
CA VAL A 229 -2.35 -1.07 -6.33
C VAL A 229 -3.79 -1.40 -6.67
N ASP A 230 -4.14 -2.68 -6.64
CA ASP A 230 -5.50 -3.16 -6.90
C ASP A 230 -5.83 -4.33 -5.99
N SER A 231 -7.03 -4.32 -5.45
CA SER A 231 -7.63 -5.36 -4.62
C SER A 231 -9.10 -5.52 -4.97
N SER A 232 -9.79 -6.50 -4.38
CA SER A 232 -11.24 -6.64 -4.55
C SER A 232 -12.04 -5.43 -4.03
N HIS A 233 -11.43 -4.56 -3.22
CA HIS A 233 -12.11 -3.48 -2.50
C HIS A 233 -11.44 -2.12 -2.59
N SER A 234 -10.28 -2.01 -3.24
CA SER A 234 -9.57 -0.77 -3.40
C SER A 234 -8.71 -0.80 -4.65
N SER A 235 -8.58 0.35 -5.30
CA SER A 235 -7.59 0.53 -6.34
C SER A 235 -6.99 1.92 -6.20
N GLY A 236 -5.70 2.04 -6.44
CA GLY A 236 -4.99 3.30 -6.42
C GLY A 236 -3.91 3.35 -7.47
N GLU A 237 -3.65 4.55 -7.96
CA GLU A 237 -2.52 4.87 -8.82
C GLU A 237 -1.79 6.09 -8.22
N LEU A 238 -0.47 6.02 -8.23
CA LEU A 238 0.41 7.14 -7.90
C LEU A 238 1.39 7.27 -9.07
N VAL A 239 1.49 8.47 -9.64
CA VAL A 239 2.44 8.79 -10.70
C VAL A 239 3.10 10.11 -10.33
N GLY A 240 4.40 10.22 -10.58
CA GLY A 240 5.05 11.51 -10.49
C GLY A 240 6.56 11.44 -10.42
N ASP A 241 7.16 12.61 -10.26
CA ASP A 241 8.58 12.83 -10.36
C ASP A 241 9.16 13.40 -9.07
N VAL A 242 10.30 12.86 -8.66
CA VAL A 242 11.11 13.39 -7.56
C VAL A 242 12.44 13.84 -8.12
N LYS A 243 12.66 15.16 -8.18
CA LYS A 243 13.92 15.75 -8.61
C LYS A 243 14.79 16.09 -7.41
N LEU A 244 15.99 15.51 -7.37
CA LEU A 244 16.98 15.75 -6.33
C LEU A 244 17.75 17.04 -6.63
N LEU A 245 17.73 18.00 -5.70
CA LEU A 245 18.45 19.27 -5.83
C LEU A 245 19.76 19.20 -5.03
N GLY A 246 20.84 18.77 -5.67
CA GLY A 246 22.15 18.65 -5.05
C GLY A 246 23.15 17.91 -5.93
N THR A 247 24.41 17.87 -5.50
CA THR A 247 25.49 17.12 -6.15
C THR A 247 25.62 15.70 -5.58
N ASP A 248 25.53 15.57 -4.27
CA ASP A 248 25.66 14.34 -3.48
C ASP A 248 24.52 14.21 -2.45
N VAL A 249 24.28 13.03 -1.84
CA VAL A 249 23.18 12.83 -0.87
C VAL A 249 23.35 13.74 0.35
N SER A 250 24.59 13.94 0.79
CA SER A 250 24.97 14.88 1.86
C SER A 250 24.76 16.36 1.48
N ASP A 251 24.69 16.66 0.18
CA ASP A 251 24.49 18.00 -0.40
C ASP A 251 23.08 18.19 -0.99
N ILE A 252 22.14 17.28 -0.74
CA ILE A 252 20.74 17.47 -1.13
C ILE A 252 20.18 18.66 -0.33
N LYS A 253 20.16 19.82 -0.99
CA LYS A 253 19.59 21.07 -0.45
C LYS A 253 18.07 21.04 -0.47
N GLY A 254 17.50 20.19 -1.32
CA GLY A 254 16.06 20.04 -1.43
C GLY A 254 15.63 18.98 -2.42
N MET A 255 14.33 18.77 -2.49
CA MET A 255 13.67 17.92 -3.47
C MET A 255 12.54 18.70 -4.10
N GLN A 256 12.35 18.58 -5.41
CA GLN A 256 11.12 19.01 -6.06
C GLN A 256 10.27 17.76 -6.27
N LEU A 257 9.05 17.81 -5.75
CA LEU A 257 8.04 16.76 -5.85
C LEU A 257 6.96 17.25 -6.82
N ASP A 258 6.68 16.44 -7.81
CA ASP A 258 5.54 16.57 -8.71
C ASP A 258 4.80 15.23 -8.67
N LEU A 259 3.81 15.07 -7.79
CA LEU A 259 3.16 13.80 -7.49
C LEU A 259 1.65 13.91 -7.64
N GLU A 260 1.06 13.01 -8.40
CA GLU A 260 -0.38 12.85 -8.56
C GLU A 260 -0.80 11.47 -8.09
N SER A 261 -1.88 11.39 -7.32
CA SER A 261 -2.47 10.12 -6.92
C SER A 261 -3.99 10.16 -7.01
N GLN A 262 -4.54 9.06 -7.49
CA GLN A 262 -5.96 8.78 -7.46
C GLN A 262 -6.21 7.45 -6.75
N GLY A 263 -7.24 7.42 -5.93
CA GLY A 263 -7.60 6.25 -5.14
C GLY A 263 -9.11 6.11 -5.07
N GLN A 264 -9.57 4.87 -5.09
CA GLN A 264 -10.94 4.53 -4.78
C GLN A 264 -10.95 3.31 -3.87
N PHE A 265 -11.91 3.27 -2.95
CA PHE A 265 -12.20 2.07 -2.18
C PHE A 265 -13.70 1.87 -2.10
N LYS A 266 -14.11 0.61 -2.05
CA LYS A 266 -15.49 0.19 -1.92
C LYS A 266 -15.55 -1.16 -1.21
N VAL A 267 -16.12 -1.15 -0.02
CA VAL A 267 -16.35 -2.35 0.78
C VAL A 267 -17.82 -2.47 1.10
N GLU A 268 -18.38 -3.66 0.89
CA GLU A 268 -19.79 -3.94 1.13
C GLU A 268 -19.96 -5.07 2.14
N ASN A 269 -21.10 -5.07 2.83
CA ASN A 269 -21.53 -6.14 3.73
C ASN A 269 -20.47 -6.47 4.80
N LEU A 270 -19.97 -5.43 5.47
CA LEU A 270 -19.03 -5.57 6.58
C LEU A 270 -19.78 -5.93 7.85
N LYS A 271 -19.24 -6.86 8.62
CA LYS A 271 -19.82 -7.32 9.87
C LYS A 271 -18.72 -7.76 10.82
N TRP A 272 -18.75 -7.32 12.08
CA TRP A 272 -17.82 -7.78 13.12
C TRP A 272 -18.44 -7.70 14.52
N GLY A 273 -17.78 -8.33 15.50
CA GLY A 273 -18.26 -8.43 16.87
C GLY A 273 -19.24 -9.59 17.12
N GLN A 274 -19.48 -9.87 18.41
CA GLN A 274 -20.35 -10.94 18.87
C GLN A 274 -21.63 -10.36 19.48
N ALA A 275 -22.76 -10.53 18.77
CA ALA A 275 -24.05 -9.96 19.14
C ALA A 275 -24.44 -10.23 20.60
N ASP A 276 -24.13 -11.42 21.13
CA ASP A 276 -24.53 -11.82 22.47
C ASP A 276 -23.55 -11.43 23.59
N LYS A 277 -22.30 -11.04 23.24
CA LYS A 277 -21.26 -10.72 24.23
C LYS A 277 -20.87 -9.25 24.23
N THR A 278 -20.33 -8.78 23.10
CA THR A 278 -19.73 -7.45 22.96
C THR A 278 -20.58 -6.50 22.13
N GLY A 279 -21.65 -7.03 21.51
CA GLY A 279 -22.42 -6.31 20.50
C GLY A 279 -21.93 -6.64 19.09
N GLN A 280 -22.61 -6.09 18.10
CA GLN A 280 -22.36 -6.36 16.69
C GLN A 280 -22.39 -5.08 15.89
N TYR A 281 -21.46 -4.97 14.97
CA TYR A 281 -21.33 -3.85 14.05
C TYR A 281 -21.55 -4.37 12.64
N THR A 282 -22.37 -3.67 11.87
CA THR A 282 -22.60 -3.96 10.46
C THR A 282 -22.51 -2.68 9.66
N ILE A 283 -21.89 -2.71 8.49
CA ILE A 283 -21.92 -1.63 7.50
C ILE A 283 -22.38 -2.25 6.18
N ASN A 284 -23.45 -1.73 5.60
CA ASN A 284 -23.93 -2.21 4.30
C ASN A 284 -22.93 -1.86 3.20
N LYS A 285 -22.45 -0.62 3.19
CA LYS A 285 -21.46 -0.15 2.22
C LYS A 285 -20.65 1.01 2.79
N ILE A 286 -19.35 0.99 2.53
CA ILE A 286 -18.48 2.14 2.68
C ILE A 286 -17.70 2.29 1.38
N ALA A 287 -17.69 3.49 0.83
CA ALA A 287 -16.96 3.80 -0.38
C ALA A 287 -16.31 5.17 -0.25
N GLY A 288 -15.22 5.38 -0.97
CA GLY A 288 -14.64 6.70 -1.07
C GLY A 288 -13.68 6.82 -2.22
N ASN A 289 -13.48 8.06 -2.63
CA ASN A 289 -12.56 8.44 -3.68
C ASN A 289 -11.61 9.50 -3.12
N SER A 290 -10.37 9.46 -3.56
CA SER A 290 -9.35 10.44 -3.21
C SER A 290 -8.58 10.84 -4.46
N GLU A 291 -8.37 12.12 -4.63
CA GLU A 291 -7.43 12.69 -5.60
C GLU A 291 -6.44 13.56 -4.82
N PHE A 292 -5.17 13.48 -5.18
CA PHE A 292 -4.10 14.18 -4.50
C PHE A 292 -3.07 14.65 -5.51
N GLU A 293 -2.64 15.90 -5.36
CA GLU A 293 -1.65 16.55 -6.19
C GLU A 293 -0.67 17.33 -5.31
N ILE A 294 0.63 17.15 -5.57
CA ILE A 294 1.70 17.94 -5.01
C ILE A 294 2.59 18.42 -6.14
N ASP A 295 2.66 19.74 -6.34
CA ASP A 295 3.76 20.39 -7.06
C ASP A 295 4.49 21.33 -6.08
N ARG A 296 5.61 20.87 -5.51
CA ARG A 296 6.34 21.59 -4.46
C ARG A 296 7.83 21.36 -4.49
N GLN A 297 8.57 22.44 -4.31
CA GLN A 297 9.98 22.40 -3.92
C GLN A 297 10.11 22.43 -2.39
N LEU A 298 10.79 21.44 -1.83
CA LEU A 298 11.05 21.30 -0.41
C LEU A 298 12.53 21.52 -0.13
N ASN A 299 12.84 22.29 0.90
CA ASN A 299 14.18 22.30 1.49
C ASN A 299 14.30 21.14 2.49
N PHE A 300 15.31 20.29 2.33
CA PHE A 300 15.49 19.08 3.14
C PHE A 300 15.65 19.41 4.63
N THR A 301 16.36 20.51 4.93
CA THR A 301 16.58 20.97 6.32
C THR A 301 15.27 21.40 6.98
N ASP A 302 14.38 22.04 6.23
CA ASP A 302 13.09 22.50 6.74
C ASP A 302 12.09 21.36 6.89
N TYR A 303 12.13 20.35 6.00
CA TYR A 303 11.29 19.17 6.09
C TYR A 303 11.61 18.33 7.34
N VAL A 304 12.89 18.00 7.54
CA VAL A 304 13.35 17.18 8.67
C VAL A 304 13.16 17.91 10.01
N LYS A 305 13.45 19.22 10.07
CA LYS A 305 13.36 19.98 11.34
C LYS A 305 11.94 20.36 11.73
N ASN A 306 11.07 20.68 10.77
CA ASN A 306 9.76 21.24 11.11
C ASN A 306 8.63 20.21 11.14
N GLN A 307 8.87 18.95 10.73
CA GLN A 307 7.84 17.91 10.56
C GLN A 307 6.56 18.47 9.94
N ASN A 308 6.70 19.44 9.04
CA ASN A 308 5.58 20.18 8.53
C ASN A 308 4.79 19.22 7.67
N MET A 309 3.61 18.83 8.13
CA MET A 309 2.69 18.00 7.38
C MET A 309 2.46 18.66 6.02
N ILE A 310 2.97 18.02 4.97
CA ILE A 310 2.80 18.48 3.60
C ILE A 310 1.41 18.02 3.18
N LEU A 311 0.45 18.91 3.31
CA LEU A 311 -0.84 18.74 2.68
C LEU A 311 -0.71 19.27 1.26
N GLY A 312 -0.73 18.39 0.27
CA GLY A 312 -0.97 18.75 -1.12
C GLY A 312 -2.37 19.30 -1.33
N GLU A 313 -2.68 19.61 -2.58
CA GLU A 313 -4.06 19.81 -2.98
C GLU A 313 -4.72 18.43 -3.06
N SER A 314 -5.82 18.21 -2.34
CA SER A 314 -6.50 16.93 -2.43
C SER A 314 -7.99 17.05 -2.23
N ASN A 315 -8.72 16.16 -2.90
CA ASN A 315 -10.15 16.02 -2.84
C ASN A 315 -10.45 14.64 -2.25
N TYR A 316 -11.32 14.59 -1.24
CA TYR A 316 -11.76 13.34 -0.65
C TYR A 316 -13.28 13.31 -0.60
N GLU A 317 -13.83 12.18 -1.00
CA GLU A 317 -15.24 11.87 -0.83
C GLU A 317 -15.35 10.53 -0.11
N VAL A 318 -16.14 10.47 0.97
CA VAL A 318 -16.42 9.25 1.72
C VAL A 318 -17.92 9.14 1.92
N ASN A 319 -18.47 8.00 1.52
CA ASN A 319 -19.87 7.65 1.63
C ASN A 319 -20.00 6.35 2.43
N LEU A 320 -20.71 6.42 3.55
CA LEU A 320 -21.03 5.29 4.41
C LEU A 320 -22.54 5.11 4.43
N GLU A 321 -22.99 3.90 4.17
CA GLU A 321 -24.39 3.53 4.08
C GLU A 321 -24.70 2.38 5.06
N GLY A 322 -25.75 2.56 5.85
CA GLY A 322 -26.30 1.52 6.72
C GLY A 322 -25.33 1.00 7.78
N LEU A 323 -24.59 1.89 8.46
CA LEU A 323 -23.89 1.50 9.68
C LEU A 323 -24.92 1.24 10.77
N LYS A 324 -24.84 0.06 11.37
CA LYS A 324 -25.69 -0.35 12.48
C LYS A 324 -24.83 -0.93 13.59
N ILE A 325 -25.07 -0.40 14.79
CA ILE A 325 -24.35 -0.74 16.02
C ILE A 325 -25.38 -1.37 16.96
N GLN A 326 -25.27 -2.67 17.17
CA GLN A 326 -26.06 -3.41 18.14
C GLN A 326 -25.26 -3.50 19.43
N ILE A 327 -25.76 -2.89 20.50
CA ILE A 327 -25.07 -2.86 21.79
C ILE A 327 -25.62 -3.98 22.67
N ALA A 328 -24.73 -4.79 23.25
CA ALA A 328 -25.09 -5.90 24.13
C ALA A 328 -24.24 -5.94 25.40
N GLY A 329 -24.57 -6.89 26.28
CA GLY A 329 -23.78 -7.20 27.48
C GLY A 329 -23.67 -6.06 28.48
N SER A 330 -22.50 -5.99 29.13
CA SER A 330 -22.21 -5.00 30.19
C SER A 330 -22.24 -3.56 29.69
N LEU A 331 -21.88 -3.31 28.41
CA LEU A 331 -21.94 -1.99 27.80
C LEU A 331 -23.39 -1.50 27.67
N LYS A 332 -24.30 -2.37 27.22
CA LYS A 332 -25.73 -2.05 27.17
C LYS A 332 -26.26 -1.67 28.56
N ASN A 333 -25.93 -2.45 29.59
CA ASN A 333 -26.39 -2.18 30.95
C ASN A 333 -25.88 -0.82 31.46
N LYS A 334 -24.60 -0.49 31.23
CA LYS A 334 -24.00 0.79 31.60
C LYS A 334 -24.64 1.97 30.87
N LEU A 335 -24.92 1.84 29.57
CA LEU A 335 -25.55 2.91 28.80
C LEU A 335 -27.03 3.06 29.14
N THR A 336 -27.73 1.97 29.47
CA THR A 336 -29.17 2.01 29.81
C THR A 336 -29.43 2.81 31.08
N ILE A 337 -28.53 2.74 32.06
CA ILE A 337 -28.65 3.50 33.32
C ILE A 337 -28.08 4.93 33.21
N ASN A 338 -27.54 5.32 32.06
CA ASN A 338 -27.05 6.68 31.86
C ASN A 338 -28.25 7.65 31.84
N PRO A 339 -28.28 8.69 32.69
CA PRO A 339 -29.41 9.61 32.76
C PRO A 339 -29.75 10.29 31.42
N LEU A 340 -28.74 10.65 30.63
CA LEU A 340 -28.96 11.28 29.31
C LEU A 340 -29.65 10.31 28.35
N VAL A 341 -29.24 9.04 28.35
CA VAL A 341 -29.86 8.00 27.54
C VAL A 341 -31.30 7.77 27.97
N MET A 342 -31.55 7.57 29.26
CA MET A 342 -32.90 7.37 29.80
C MET A 342 -33.83 8.53 29.46
N MET A 343 -33.36 9.76 29.62
CA MET A 343 -34.14 10.96 29.31
C MET A 343 -34.38 11.12 27.81
N SER A 344 -33.43 10.69 26.96
CA SER A 344 -33.52 10.86 25.51
C SER A 344 -34.62 10.01 24.88
N GLY A 345 -35.02 8.91 25.53
CA GLY A 345 -35.94 7.94 24.94
C GLY A 345 -35.39 7.22 23.70
N ILE A 346 -34.09 7.35 23.41
CA ILE A 346 -33.42 6.67 22.30
C ILE A 346 -33.23 5.21 22.68
N ASN A 347 -33.58 4.31 21.75
CA ASN A 347 -33.23 2.91 21.88
C ASN A 347 -31.73 2.70 21.65
N ILE A 348 -30.94 2.72 22.71
CA ILE A 348 -29.49 2.45 22.64
C ILE A 348 -29.13 0.99 22.34
N SER A 349 -30.11 0.07 22.32
CA SER A 349 -29.82 -1.31 21.88
C SER A 349 -29.39 -1.33 20.41
N GLU A 350 -29.77 -0.30 19.65
CA GLU A 350 -29.48 -0.20 18.23
C GLU A 350 -29.29 1.27 17.81
N ILE A 351 -28.08 1.62 17.40
CA ILE A 351 -27.77 2.92 16.78
C ILE A 351 -27.59 2.69 15.29
N ILE A 352 -28.31 3.45 14.47
CA ILE A 352 -28.29 3.33 13.02
C ILE A 352 -27.84 4.65 12.41
N VAL A 353 -26.84 4.60 11.53
CA VAL A 353 -26.49 5.66 10.61
C VAL A 353 -26.89 5.16 9.23
N ASN A 354 -28.01 5.67 8.71
CA ASN A 354 -28.53 5.27 7.41
C ASN A 354 -27.57 5.71 6.30
N ASN A 355 -27.08 6.94 6.40
CA ASN A 355 -26.10 7.48 5.47
C ASN A 355 -25.21 8.53 6.17
N LEU A 356 -23.91 8.48 5.90
CA LEU A 356 -22.95 9.55 6.11
C LEU A 356 -22.23 9.83 4.79
N ASN A 357 -22.39 11.03 4.24
CA ASN A 357 -21.58 11.51 3.10
C ASN A 357 -20.67 12.63 3.59
N LEU A 358 -19.39 12.57 3.28
CA LEU A 358 -18.39 13.57 3.63
C LEU A 358 -17.56 13.90 2.40
N ALA A 359 -17.63 15.14 1.95
CA ALA A 359 -16.75 15.66 0.90
C ALA A 359 -15.92 16.81 1.48
N TYR A 360 -14.60 16.67 1.43
CA TYR A 360 -13.68 17.72 1.87
C TYR A 360 -12.50 17.85 0.92
N GLN A 361 -11.97 19.07 0.86
CA GLN A 361 -10.76 19.38 0.15
C GLN A 361 -9.70 19.82 1.13
N THR A 362 -8.44 19.48 0.86
CA THR A 362 -7.31 20.14 1.49
C THR A 362 -6.58 20.96 0.47
N ASN A 363 -6.18 22.17 0.84
CA ASN A 363 -5.20 22.93 0.09
C ASN A 363 -4.23 23.47 1.13
N ASN A 364 -3.02 22.90 1.16
CA ASN A 364 -2.00 23.28 2.12
C ASN A 364 -2.58 23.15 3.54
N ARG A 365 -2.49 24.22 4.34
CA ARG A 365 -2.98 24.20 5.72
C ARG A 365 -4.48 24.44 5.86
N GLN A 366 -5.25 24.39 4.77
CA GLN A 366 -6.68 24.64 4.79
C GLN A 366 -7.44 23.35 4.52
N ILE A 367 -8.43 23.04 5.37
CA ILE A 367 -9.41 21.99 5.14
C ILE A 367 -10.75 22.65 4.91
N ARG A 368 -11.34 22.40 3.74
CA ARG A 368 -12.68 22.86 3.39
C ARG A 368 -13.63 21.68 3.26
N ILE A 369 -14.49 21.51 4.25
CA ILE A 369 -15.61 20.57 4.19
C ILE A 369 -16.72 21.24 3.37
N GLN A 370 -16.82 20.86 2.10
CA GLN A 370 -17.81 21.43 1.17
C GLN A 370 -19.23 21.05 1.60
N LYS A 371 -19.39 19.81 2.03
CA LYS A 371 -20.65 19.20 2.43
C LYS A 371 -20.39 17.93 3.21
N ALA A 372 -20.87 17.89 4.44
CA ALA A 372 -21.01 16.66 5.20
C ALA A 372 -22.49 16.50 5.58
N LYS A 373 -23.03 15.30 5.37
CA LYS A 373 -24.42 14.96 5.66
C LYS A 373 -24.46 13.67 6.46
N LEU A 374 -25.12 13.70 7.61
CA LEU A 374 -25.39 12.55 8.45
C LEU A 374 -26.90 12.38 8.56
N ASN A 375 -27.40 11.18 8.28
CA ASN A 375 -28.76 10.76 8.59
C ASN A 375 -28.68 9.55 9.52
N SER A 376 -29.28 9.67 10.71
CA SER A 376 -29.18 8.65 11.75
C SER A 376 -30.50 8.43 12.48
N SER A 377 -30.57 7.36 13.27
CA SER A 377 -31.71 7.09 14.16
C SER A 377 -31.81 8.04 15.35
N ILE A 378 -30.89 9.00 15.48
CA ILE A 378 -30.78 9.92 16.61
C ILE A 378 -31.05 11.36 16.16
N VAL A 379 -30.31 11.82 15.14
CA VAL A 379 -30.33 13.19 14.64
C VAL A 379 -29.82 13.22 13.20
N ASP A 380 -30.34 14.18 12.42
CA ASP A 380 -29.80 14.52 11.12
C ASP A 380 -28.90 15.74 11.23
N ALA A 381 -27.72 15.67 10.61
CA ALA A 381 -26.75 16.76 10.64
C ALA A 381 -26.26 17.12 9.24
N ASP A 382 -26.32 18.41 8.91
CA ASP A 382 -25.64 18.99 7.74
C ASP A 382 -24.50 19.87 8.25
N MET A 383 -23.29 19.66 7.76
CA MET A 383 -22.10 20.40 8.16
C MET A 383 -21.32 20.96 6.96
N LYS A 384 -20.80 22.17 7.13
CA LYS A 384 -19.81 22.81 6.28
C LYS A 384 -18.75 23.47 7.14
N ALA A 385 -17.51 23.43 6.68
CA ALA A 385 -16.40 24.02 7.44
C ALA A 385 -15.30 24.52 6.51
N ASP A 386 -14.62 25.57 6.94
CA ASP A 386 -13.40 26.11 6.39
C ASP A 386 -12.44 26.37 7.56
N LEU A 387 -11.46 25.48 7.70
CA LEU A 387 -10.54 25.42 8.82
C LEU A 387 -9.13 25.66 8.31
N GLN A 388 -8.39 26.55 8.96
CA GLN A 388 -6.99 26.84 8.64
C GLN A 388 -6.10 26.42 9.82
N PHE A 389 -5.20 25.48 9.59
CA PHE A 389 -4.33 24.92 10.59
C PHE A 389 -3.01 25.69 10.72
N ASN A 390 -2.52 25.80 11.95
CA ASN A 390 -1.17 26.25 12.23
C ASN A 390 -0.38 25.09 12.85
N ASN A 391 0.53 24.50 12.08
CA ASN A 391 1.29 23.31 12.51
C ASN A 391 2.22 23.60 13.70
N GLN A 392 2.70 24.84 13.85
CA GLN A 392 3.60 25.20 14.96
C GLN A 392 2.84 25.50 16.24
N TYR A 393 1.62 26.03 16.11
CA TYR A 393 0.78 26.49 17.21
C TYR A 393 -0.68 26.09 16.95
N PRO A 394 -1.07 24.82 17.18
CA PRO A 394 -2.40 24.32 16.88
C PRO A 394 -3.55 25.15 17.46
N GLU A 395 -3.33 25.76 18.63
CA GLU A 395 -4.25 26.67 19.32
C GLU A 395 -4.55 27.95 18.53
N LEU A 396 -3.58 28.39 17.70
CA LEU A 396 -3.72 29.55 16.80
C LEU A 396 -4.35 29.18 15.45
N SER A 397 -4.75 27.91 15.26
CA SER A 397 -5.54 27.51 14.09
C SER A 397 -6.86 28.27 14.07
N LYS A 398 -7.33 28.60 12.88
CA LYS A 398 -8.50 29.45 12.65
C LYS A 398 -9.68 28.65 12.12
N ILE A 399 -10.86 28.97 12.64
CA ILE A 399 -12.15 28.64 12.09
C ILE A 399 -12.60 29.84 11.26
N ASN A 400 -12.40 29.80 9.95
CA ASN A 400 -12.82 30.88 9.05
C ASN A 400 -14.35 30.91 8.95
N ASP A 401 -14.92 29.71 8.81
CA ASP A 401 -16.35 29.46 8.81
C ASP A 401 -16.60 28.02 9.25
N PHE A 402 -17.54 27.82 10.17
CA PHE A 402 -18.06 26.51 10.49
C PHE A 402 -19.54 26.63 10.70
N LYS A 403 -20.32 25.82 10.00
CA LYS A 403 -21.77 25.75 10.16
C LYS A 403 -22.19 24.30 10.30
N VAL A 404 -22.84 23.98 11.42
CA VAL A 404 -23.54 22.71 11.60
C VAL A 404 -25.02 22.98 11.87
N LYS A 405 -25.86 22.26 11.13
CA LYS A 405 -27.32 22.28 11.29
C LYS A 405 -27.75 20.91 11.78
N LEU A 406 -28.32 20.87 12.98
CA LEU A 406 -28.88 19.67 13.59
C LEU A 406 -30.41 19.74 13.48
N SER A 407 -31.00 18.69 12.94
CA SER A 407 -32.44 18.62 12.65
C SER A 407 -33.00 17.22 12.89
N ASP A 408 -34.32 17.09 12.81
CA ASP A 408 -35.04 15.81 12.94
C ASP A 408 -34.65 15.00 14.20
N PHE A 409 -34.60 15.69 15.34
CA PHE A 409 -34.27 15.10 16.64
C PHE A 409 -35.25 13.97 16.99
N LYS A 410 -34.74 12.75 17.17
CA LYS A 410 -35.55 11.59 17.53
C LYS A 410 -35.77 11.49 19.04
N GLY A 411 -36.87 10.84 19.43
CA GLY A 411 -37.25 10.68 20.83
C GLY A 411 -37.50 12.02 21.53
N ASN A 412 -36.94 12.16 22.73
CA ASN A 412 -37.06 13.35 23.58
C ASN A 412 -35.84 14.28 23.49
N LEU A 413 -34.93 14.09 22.53
CA LEU A 413 -33.72 14.91 22.42
C LEU A 413 -34.01 16.41 22.34
N ARG A 414 -35.08 16.80 21.62
CA ARG A 414 -35.52 18.20 21.57
C ARG A 414 -35.77 18.79 22.95
N ARG A 415 -36.48 18.06 23.83
CA ARG A 415 -36.77 18.49 25.21
C ARG A 415 -35.52 18.55 26.08
N ILE A 416 -34.53 17.70 25.80
CA ILE A 416 -33.22 17.76 26.48
C ILE A 416 -32.52 19.06 26.11
N PHE A 417 -32.45 19.40 24.82
CA PHE A 417 -31.87 20.68 24.40
C PHE A 417 -32.60 21.88 25.00
N GLU A 418 -33.93 21.87 25.01
CA GLU A 418 -34.74 22.92 25.67
C GLU A 418 -34.44 23.01 27.18
N SER A 419 -34.22 21.87 27.85
CA SER A 419 -33.83 21.85 29.27
C SER A 419 -32.42 22.41 29.50
N ILE A 420 -31.49 22.18 28.57
CA ILE A 420 -30.14 22.76 28.61
C ILE A 420 -30.21 24.27 28.39
N GLU A 421 -30.95 24.73 27.38
CA GLU A 421 -31.20 26.15 27.09
C GLU A 421 -31.77 26.88 28.31
N ASN A 422 -32.77 26.28 28.98
CA ASN A 422 -33.35 26.82 30.21
C ASN A 422 -32.33 26.94 31.35
N ARG A 423 -31.39 26.00 31.47
CA ARG A 423 -30.32 26.04 32.49
C ARG A 423 -29.23 27.05 32.15
N MET A 424 -28.92 27.22 30.86
CA MET A 424 -27.96 28.23 30.39
C MET A 424 -28.55 29.65 30.44
N GLY A 425 -29.88 29.78 30.57
CA GLY A 425 -30.58 31.07 30.51
C GLY A 425 -30.59 31.69 29.11
N ALA A 426 -30.20 30.92 28.08
CA ALA A 426 -30.09 31.37 26.70
C ALA A 426 -30.54 30.25 25.74
N SER A 427 -31.33 30.62 24.73
CA SER A 427 -31.71 29.73 23.64
C SER A 427 -30.55 29.53 22.68
N LEU A 428 -30.39 28.32 22.15
CA LEU A 428 -29.47 28.07 21.05
C LEU A 428 -30.00 28.73 19.76
N PRO A 429 -29.11 29.11 18.82
CA PRO A 429 -29.54 29.67 17.55
C PRO A 429 -30.30 28.64 16.71
N ARG A 430 -31.39 29.08 16.06
CA ARG A 430 -32.35 28.19 15.37
C ARG A 430 -32.77 28.71 13.99
N GLU A 431 -33.04 27.76 13.10
CA GLU A 431 -33.74 27.96 11.82
C GLU A 431 -34.97 27.05 11.80
N GLY A 432 -36.13 27.57 12.23
CA GLY A 432 -37.31 26.76 12.50
C GLY A 432 -37.06 25.80 13.67
N ASP A 433 -37.31 24.51 13.48
CA ASP A 433 -37.07 23.47 14.49
C ASP A 433 -35.61 23.00 14.58
N ALA A 434 -34.76 23.39 13.63
CA ALA A 434 -33.36 22.98 13.58
C ALA A 434 -32.49 23.88 14.47
N ILE A 435 -31.50 23.29 15.15
CA ILE A 435 -30.43 24.01 15.85
C ILE A 435 -29.32 24.29 14.84
N VAL A 436 -28.87 25.55 14.75
CA VAL A 436 -27.84 25.97 13.79
C VAL A 436 -26.71 26.65 14.55
N LEU A 437 -25.54 26.03 14.54
CA LEU A 437 -24.36 26.59 15.18
C LEU A 437 -23.41 27.11 14.10
N GLU A 438 -23.24 28.43 14.06
CA GLU A 438 -22.28 29.12 13.20
C GLU A 438 -21.11 29.59 14.05
N MET A 439 -19.90 29.08 13.78
CA MET A 439 -18.70 29.34 14.57
C MET A 439 -17.59 29.98 13.73
N LYS A 440 -16.86 30.92 14.34
CA LYS A 440 -15.65 31.56 13.80
C LYS A 440 -14.65 31.84 14.92
N GLY A 441 -13.40 32.17 14.58
CA GLY A 441 -12.38 32.55 15.57
C GLY A 441 -11.19 31.59 15.57
N THR A 442 -10.52 31.45 16.71
CA THR A 442 -9.44 30.46 16.85
C THR A 442 -9.98 29.15 17.43
N PHE A 443 -9.21 28.09 17.35
CA PHE A 443 -9.58 26.80 17.96
C PHE A 443 -9.63 26.91 19.49
N ASP A 444 -8.79 27.75 20.08
CA ASP A 444 -8.78 28.02 21.53
C ASP A 444 -9.96 28.90 21.97
N GLN A 445 -10.38 29.84 21.12
CA GLN A 445 -11.46 30.80 21.43
C GLN A 445 -12.48 30.88 20.29
N PRO A 446 -13.27 29.80 20.08
CA PRO A 446 -14.33 29.81 19.08
C PRO A 446 -15.48 30.70 19.53
N GLN A 447 -15.93 31.58 18.66
CA GLN A 447 -17.10 32.42 18.83
C GLN A 447 -18.29 31.79 18.13
N ILE A 448 -19.35 31.51 18.88
CA ILE A 448 -20.61 30.98 18.35
C ILE A 448 -21.59 32.13 18.16
N LYS A 449 -22.08 32.33 16.94
CA LYS A 449 -23.04 33.38 16.65
C LYS A 449 -24.33 33.18 17.46
N GLY A 450 -24.78 34.22 18.16
CA GLY A 450 -26.01 34.20 18.95
C GLY A 450 -25.87 33.60 20.36
N VAL A 451 -24.67 33.14 20.74
CA VAL A 451 -24.35 32.75 22.12
C VAL A 451 -23.39 33.79 22.68
N HIS A 452 -23.81 34.53 23.70
CA HIS A 452 -22.99 35.51 24.40
C HIS A 452 -22.52 34.89 25.72
N TYR A 453 -21.20 34.80 25.91
CA TYR A 453 -20.56 34.35 27.16
C TYR A 453 -20.24 35.53 28.07
#